data_AF-A0A3L6SMR0-F1
#
_entry.id   AF-A0A3L6SMR0-F1
#
_cell.length_a   1.000
_cell.length_b   1.000
_cell.length_c   1.000
_cell.angle_alpha   90.00
_cell.angle_beta   90.00
_cell.angle_gamma   90.00
#
_symmetry.space_group_name_H-M   'P 1'
#
loop_
_entity.id
_entity.type
_entity.pdbx_description
1 polymer ?
#
loop_
_entity_poly.entity_id
_entity_poly.type
_entity_poly.pdbx_seq_one_letter_code
_entity_poly.pdbx_strand_id
1 'polypeptide(L)'
;MAARLAQLRAQAARAAELASKHGGAYYKEVMEKNKQYVVQPPTVEKCQELSKQLFYTRLASLPGRYEAFWKELDGVKQVWKNRKELKVEDLGIATLFGVELYAWFCVGEIVGRGCTLTGYKV
;
A
#
# COMPACT_ATOMS: atom_id res chain seq x y z
N MET A 1 -26.63 -9.90 12.77
CA MET A 1 -25.57 -8.93 12.39
C MET A 1 -24.83 -8.37 13.60
N ALA A 2 -25.52 -7.85 14.63
CA ALA A 2 -24.88 -7.28 15.84
C ALA A 2 -24.01 -8.27 16.65
N ALA A 3 -24.44 -9.53 16.80
CA ALA A 3 -23.67 -10.55 17.52
C ALA A 3 -22.33 -10.90 16.83
N ARG A 4 -22.30 -10.92 15.49
CA ARG A 4 -21.04 -11.11 14.73
C ARG A 4 -20.10 -9.92 14.87
N LEU A 5 -20.63 -8.70 14.90
CA LEU A 5 -19.82 -7.49 15.16
C LEU A 5 -19.26 -7.48 16.58
N ALA A 6 -20.02 -7.94 17.57
CA ALA A 6 -19.54 -8.08 18.95
C ALA A 6 -18.45 -9.16 19.08
N GLN A 7 -18.59 -10.30 18.40
CA GLN A 7 -17.55 -11.34 18.33
C GLN A 7 -16.29 -10.85 17.61
N LEU A 8 -16.43 -10.15 16.48
CA LEU A 8 -15.30 -9.55 15.76
C LEU A 8 -14.59 -8.50 16.60
N ARG A 9 -15.34 -7.66 17.34
CA ARG A 9 -14.78 -6.68 18.27
C ARG A 9 -14.05 -7.36 19.44
N ALA A 10 -14.60 -8.45 19.97
CA ALA A 10 -13.95 -9.23 21.03
C ALA A 10 -12.68 -9.95 20.54
N GLN A 11 -12.69 -10.49 19.32
CA GLN A 11 -11.50 -11.06 18.68
C GLN A 11 -10.45 -9.99 18.34
N ALA A 12 -10.87 -8.83 17.84
CA ALA A 12 -9.99 -7.71 17.57
C ALA A 12 -9.37 -7.16 18.87
N ALA A 13 -10.12 -7.10 19.96
CA ALA A 13 -9.61 -6.72 21.28
C ALA A 13 -8.58 -7.74 21.79
N ARG A 14 -8.85 -9.05 21.67
CA ARG A 14 -7.90 -10.11 22.05
C ARG A 14 -6.65 -10.10 21.16
N ALA A 15 -6.80 -9.85 19.86
CA ALA A 15 -5.68 -9.73 18.93
C ALA A 15 -4.85 -8.46 19.21
N ALA A 16 -5.49 -7.34 19.57
CA ALA A 16 -4.80 -6.13 20.01
C ALA A 16 -4.09 -6.34 21.35
N GLU A 17 -4.65 -7.12 22.26
CA GLU A 17 -4.03 -7.45 23.55
C GLU A 17 -2.86 -8.43 23.40
N LEU A 18 -2.93 -9.36 22.46
CA LEU A 18 -1.79 -10.22 22.08
C LEU A 18 -0.72 -9.43 21.34
N ALA A 19 -1.11 -8.53 20.43
CA ALA A 19 -0.20 -7.63 19.75
C ALA A 19 0.45 -6.61 20.69
N SER A 20 -0.21 -6.18 21.77
CA SER A 20 0.41 -5.30 22.77
C SER A 20 1.35 -6.07 23.70
N LYS A 21 1.00 -7.30 24.11
CA LYS A 21 1.83 -8.16 24.97
C LYS A 21 3.06 -8.72 24.24
N HIS A 22 2.92 -9.12 22.97
CA HIS A 22 4.00 -9.73 22.18
C HIS A 22 4.60 -8.80 21.12
N GLY A 23 3.94 -7.68 20.78
CA GLY A 23 4.43 -6.76 19.74
C GLY A 23 5.73 -6.07 20.11
N GLY A 24 5.96 -5.78 21.40
CA GLY A 24 7.24 -5.23 21.85
C GLY A 24 8.42 -6.21 21.70
N ALA A 25 8.20 -7.50 22.00
CA ALA A 25 9.20 -8.55 21.85
C ALA A 25 9.43 -8.89 20.36
N TYR A 26 8.35 -8.98 19.58
CA TYR A 26 8.41 -9.22 18.14
C TYR A 26 9.06 -8.06 17.39
N TYR A 27 8.72 -6.82 17.75
CA TYR A 27 9.36 -5.62 17.19
C TYR A 27 10.86 -5.59 17.48
N LYS A 28 11.26 -5.96 18.71
CA LYS A 28 12.69 -6.08 19.05
C LYS A 28 13.38 -7.16 18.22
N GLU A 29 12.79 -8.35 18.09
CA GLU A 29 13.37 -9.44 17.30
C GLU A 29 13.53 -9.07 15.81
N VAL A 30 12.51 -8.43 15.22
CA VAL A 30 12.55 -7.94 13.84
C VAL A 30 13.59 -6.83 13.70
N MET A 31 13.69 -5.92 14.66
CA MET A 31 14.71 -4.87 14.66
C MET A 31 16.12 -5.45 14.80
N GLU A 32 16.32 -6.49 15.61
CA GLU A 32 17.60 -7.17 15.75
C GLU A 32 18.03 -7.86 14.44
N LYS A 33 17.10 -8.57 13.79
CA LYS A 33 17.33 -9.20 12.48
C LYS A 33 17.62 -8.18 11.38
N ASN A 34 17.03 -6.99 11.46
CA ASN A 34 17.18 -5.93 10.47
C ASN A 34 18.23 -4.87 10.82
N LYS A 35 19.06 -5.08 11.87
CA LYS A 35 20.12 -4.13 12.28
C LYS A 35 21.05 -3.71 11.14
N GLN A 36 21.29 -4.59 10.16
CA GLN A 36 22.10 -4.30 8.98
C GLN A 36 21.54 -3.18 8.08
N TYR A 37 20.23 -2.89 8.15
CA TYR A 37 19.57 -1.83 7.39
C TYR A 37 19.34 -0.55 8.21
N VAL A 38 19.64 -0.57 9.51
CA VAL A 38 19.41 0.54 10.43
C VAL A 38 20.72 1.29 10.65
N VAL A 39 20.81 2.51 10.12
CA VAL A 39 21.97 3.38 10.32
C VAL A 39 21.97 3.91 11.76
N GLN A 40 23.00 3.56 12.54
CA GLN A 40 23.30 4.18 13.83
C GLN A 40 24.48 5.16 13.66
N PRO A 41 24.49 6.35 14.29
CA PRO A 41 23.55 6.90 15.27
C PRO A 41 22.31 7.56 14.63
N PRO A 42 21.14 7.55 15.31
CA PRO A 42 19.94 8.27 14.90
C PRO A 42 20.05 9.78 15.18
N THR A 43 21.08 10.41 14.63
CA THR A 43 21.27 11.87 14.71
C THR A 43 20.32 12.53 13.72
N VAL A 44 19.76 13.69 14.08
CA VAL A 44 18.83 14.47 13.24
C VAL A 44 19.43 14.73 11.85
N GLU A 45 20.73 15.00 11.78
CA GLU A 45 21.45 15.25 10.53
C GLU A 45 21.50 14.01 9.62
N LYS A 46 21.78 12.83 10.17
CA LYS A 46 21.76 11.57 9.40
C LYS A 46 20.36 11.22 8.91
N CYS A 47 19.32 11.51 9.69
CA CYS A 47 17.94 11.32 9.27
C CYS A 47 17.57 12.24 8.09
N GLN A 48 18.02 13.50 8.13
CA GLN A 48 17.86 14.44 7.02
C GLN A 48 18.63 14.02 5.77
N GLU A 49 19.85 13.49 5.93
CA GLU A 49 20.65 12.97 4.81
C GLU A 49 19.99 11.74 4.17
N LEU A 50 19.58 10.76 4.98
CA LEU A 50 18.88 9.56 4.51
C LEU A 50 17.56 9.89 3.81
N SER A 51 16.80 10.86 4.33
CA SER A 51 15.55 11.27 3.68
C SER A 51 15.79 11.95 2.33
N LYS A 52 16.81 12.81 2.23
CA LYS A 52 17.25 13.39 0.95
C LYS A 52 17.72 12.30 -0.02
N GLN A 53 18.53 11.36 0.45
CA GLN A 53 19.05 10.27 -0.38
C GLN A 53 17.92 9.39 -0.91
N LEU A 54 16.97 9.02 -0.05
CA LEU A 54 15.77 8.28 -0.45
C LEU A 54 14.95 9.07 -1.46
N PHE A 55 14.75 10.37 -1.24
CA PHE A 55 14.03 11.23 -2.18
C PHE A 55 14.70 11.27 -3.56
N TYR A 56 16.02 11.48 -3.62
CA TYR A 56 16.76 11.51 -4.89
C TYR A 56 16.82 10.14 -5.56
N THR A 57 16.98 9.05 -4.82
CA THR A 57 16.91 7.69 -5.39
C THR A 57 15.52 7.40 -5.97
N ARG A 58 14.45 7.84 -5.28
CA ARG A 58 13.09 7.72 -5.80
C ARG A 58 12.91 8.53 -7.07
N LEU A 59 13.35 9.79 -7.10
CA LEU A 59 13.31 10.64 -8.30
C LEU A 59 14.08 10.03 -9.47
N ALA A 60 15.28 9.52 -9.24
CA ALA A 60 16.10 8.86 -10.26
C ALA A 60 15.44 7.58 -10.82
N SER A 61 14.62 6.90 -10.00
CA SER A 61 13.87 5.71 -10.45
C SER A 61 12.59 6.02 -11.21
N LEU A 62 12.10 7.27 -11.18
CA LEU A 62 10.87 7.67 -11.89
C LEU A 62 10.94 7.50 -13.41
N PRO A 63 11.99 7.95 -14.14
CA PRO A 63 12.04 7.78 -15.59
C PRO A 63 11.98 6.30 -16.01
N GLY A 64 12.71 5.42 -15.33
CA GLY A 64 12.67 3.98 -15.64
C GLY A 64 11.31 3.34 -15.37
N ARG A 65 10.60 3.79 -14.31
CA ARG A 65 9.22 3.34 -14.04
C ARG A 65 8.24 3.86 -15.08
N TYR A 66 8.43 5.10 -15.55
CA TYR A 66 7.62 5.69 -16.60
C TYR A 66 7.79 4.95 -17.93
N GLU A 67 9.03 4.60 -18.31
CA GLU A 67 9.29 3.79 -19.50
C GLU A 67 8.67 2.38 -19.41
N ALA A 68 8.72 1.74 -18.23
CA ALA A 68 8.06 0.45 -18.01
C ALA A 68 6.54 0.57 -18.17
N PHE A 69 5.94 1.62 -17.58
CA PHE A 69 4.52 1.90 -17.69
C PHE A 69 4.09 2.13 -19.14
N TRP A 70 4.88 2.86 -19.94
CA TRP A 70 4.60 3.03 -21.37
C TRP A 70 4.66 1.73 -22.15
N LYS A 71 5.61 0.85 -21.84
CA LYS A 71 5.69 -0.49 -22.46
C LYS A 71 4.46 -1.33 -22.14
N GLU A 72 3.99 -1.31 -20.89
CA GLU A 72 2.76 -2.02 -20.49
C GLU A 72 1.52 -1.42 -21.17
N LEU A 73 1.44 -0.09 -21.28
CA LEU A 73 0.37 0.60 -22.01
C LEU A 73 0.35 0.25 -23.50
N ASP A 74 1.51 0.20 -24.16
CA ASP A 74 1.60 -0.20 -25.56
C ASP A 74 1.20 -1.67 -25.74
N GLY A 75 1.54 -2.55 -24.78
CA GLY A 75 1.06 -3.93 -24.73
C GLY A 75 -0.46 -4.02 -24.65
N VAL A 76 -1.08 -3.29 -23.72
CA VAL A 76 -2.54 -3.20 -23.59
C VAL A 76 -3.18 -2.61 -24.86
N LYS A 77 -2.56 -1.61 -25.47
CA LYS A 77 -3.03 -0.99 -26.72
C LYS A 77 -2.98 -1.97 -27.90
N GLN A 78 -1.97 -2.84 -27.96
CA GLN A 78 -1.86 -3.88 -28.96
C GLN A 78 -2.94 -4.96 -28.78
N VAL A 79 -3.19 -5.39 -27.53
CA VAL A 79 -4.31 -6.28 -27.17
C VAL A 79 -5.66 -5.65 -27.55
N TRP A 80 -5.82 -4.34 -27.32
CA TRP A 80 -7.01 -3.60 -27.68
C TRP A 80 -7.19 -3.38 -29.20
N LYS A 81 -6.13 -3.43 -30.00
CA LYS A 81 -6.25 -3.46 -31.48
C LYS A 81 -6.70 -4.84 -31.97
N ASN A 82 -6.30 -5.91 -31.27
CA ASN A 82 -6.70 -7.29 -31.57
C ASN A 82 -8.01 -7.70 -30.88
N ARG A 83 -9.00 -6.80 -30.76
CA ARG A 83 -10.25 -7.03 -29.96
C ARG A 83 -11.03 -8.31 -30.28
N LYS A 84 -10.80 -8.92 -31.45
CA LYS A 84 -11.49 -10.14 -31.88
C LYS A 84 -10.97 -11.41 -31.19
N GLU A 85 -9.79 -11.37 -30.56
CA GLU A 85 -9.15 -12.49 -29.86
C GLU A 85 -9.14 -12.32 -28.33
N LEU A 86 -9.90 -11.36 -27.79
CA LEU A 86 -9.93 -11.07 -26.35
C LEU A 86 -10.53 -12.24 -25.57
N LYS A 87 -9.66 -12.96 -24.85
CA LYS A 87 -10.05 -13.99 -23.88
C LYS A 87 -10.79 -13.33 -22.71
N VAL A 88 -11.82 -14.02 -22.21
CA VAL A 88 -12.58 -13.63 -21.01
C VAL A 88 -11.70 -13.45 -19.77
N GLU A 89 -10.53 -14.09 -19.73
CA GLU A 89 -9.53 -13.93 -18.67
C GLU A 89 -8.91 -12.53 -18.61
N ASP A 90 -8.53 -11.93 -19.75
CA ASP A 90 -7.96 -10.56 -19.82
C ASP A 90 -8.98 -9.51 -19.36
N LEU A 91 -10.26 -9.72 -19.71
CA LEU A 91 -11.35 -8.87 -19.25
C LEU A 91 -11.54 -8.99 -17.73
N GLY A 92 -11.40 -10.19 -17.18
CA GLY A 92 -11.49 -10.44 -15.75
C GLY A 92 -10.39 -9.72 -14.96
N ILE A 93 -9.15 -9.80 -15.44
CA ILE A 93 -7.99 -9.13 -14.84
C ILE A 93 -8.15 -7.61 -14.89
N ALA A 94 -8.54 -7.06 -16.04
CA ALA A 94 -8.78 -5.62 -16.18
C ALA A 94 -9.89 -5.12 -15.25
N THR A 95 -10.94 -5.93 -15.07
CA THR A 95 -12.06 -5.60 -14.17
C THR A 95 -11.60 -5.61 -12.71
N LEU A 96 -10.85 -6.64 -12.28
CA LEU A 96 -10.27 -6.71 -10.93
C LEU A 96 -9.36 -5.53 -10.64
N PHE A 97 -8.50 -5.17 -11.59
CA PHE A 97 -7.62 -4.01 -11.48
C PHE A 97 -8.42 -2.70 -11.37
N GLY A 98 -9.48 -2.54 -12.16
CA GLY A 98 -10.36 -1.37 -12.07
C GLY A 98 -11.08 -1.26 -10.71
N VAL A 99 -11.54 -2.38 -10.16
CA VAL A 99 -12.15 -2.41 -8.81
C VAL A 99 -11.14 -2.06 -7.72
N GLU A 100 -9.91 -2.58 -7.82
CA GLU A 100 -8.85 -2.29 -6.85
C GLU A 100 -8.43 -0.81 -6.90
N LEU A 101 -8.30 -0.23 -8.09
CA LEU A 101 -8.06 1.21 -8.25
C LEU A 101 -9.18 2.05 -7.64
N TYR A 102 -10.44 1.65 -7.84
CA TYR A 102 -11.59 2.33 -7.25
C TYR A 102 -11.58 2.26 -5.72
N ALA A 103 -11.26 1.09 -5.16
CA ALA A 103 -11.13 0.92 -3.72
C ALA A 103 -10.02 1.81 -3.15
N TRP A 104 -8.85 1.88 -3.79
CA TRP A 104 -7.76 2.77 -3.38
C TRP A 104 -8.12 4.25 -3.50
N PHE A 105 -8.89 4.64 -4.53
CA PHE A 105 -9.42 5.99 -4.65
C PHE A 105 -10.35 6.35 -3.47
N CYS A 106 -11.27 5.45 -3.11
CA CYS A 106 -12.14 5.63 -1.95
C CYS A 106 -11.34 5.74 -0.63
N VAL A 107 -10.28 4.96 -0.47
CA VAL A 107 -9.36 5.07 0.69
C VAL A 107 -8.69 6.44 0.70
N GLY A 108 -8.20 6.91 -0.46
CA GLY A 108 -7.63 8.26 -0.60
C GLY A 108 -8.62 9.37 -0.24
N GLU A 109 -9.88 9.23 -0.64
CA GLU A 109 -10.96 10.15 -0.28
C GLU A 109 -11.21 10.18 1.24
N ILE A 110 -11.20 9.02 1.91
CA ILE A 110 -11.35 8.93 3.38
C ILE A 110 -10.18 9.62 4.09
N VAL A 111 -8.95 9.43 3.61
CA VAL A 111 -7.75 10.10 4.15
C VAL A 111 -7.82 11.60 3.90
N GLY A 112 -8.21 12.03 2.70
CA GLY A 112 -8.38 13.45 2.34
C GLY A 112 -9.48 14.17 3.11
N ARG A 113 -10.53 13.44 3.54
CA ARG A 113 -11.59 13.92 4.43
C ARG A 113 -11.21 13.92 5.91
N GLY A 114 -9.96 13.66 6.27
CA GLY A 114 -9.49 13.67 7.65
C GLY A 114 -9.92 12.43 8.46
N CYS A 115 -9.98 11.26 7.84
CA CYS A 115 -10.41 9.99 8.45
C CYS A 115 -11.89 9.96 8.88
N THR A 116 -12.74 10.72 8.20
CA THR A 116 -14.19 10.67 8.43
C THR A 116 -14.78 9.51 7.62
N LEU A 117 -15.04 8.37 8.27
CA LEU A 117 -15.60 7.16 7.65
C LEU A 117 -17.06 7.33 7.19
N THR A 118 -17.74 8.38 7.66
CA THR A 118 -19.17 8.62 7.41
C THR A 118 -19.38 10.01 6.81
N GLY A 119 -19.22 10.12 5.48
CA GLY A 119 -19.63 11.27 4.69
C GLY A 119 -18.87 12.59 4.93
N TYR A 120 -19.12 13.57 4.07
CA TYR A 120 -18.73 14.96 4.33
C TYR A 120 -19.54 15.50 5.51
N LYS A 121 -18.87 16.09 6.50
CA LYS A 121 -19.54 16.97 7.46
C LYS A 121 -19.96 18.24 6.70
N VAL A 122 -21.23 18.31 6.32
CA VAL A 122 -21.92 19.57 6.02
C VAL A 122 -22.30 20.26 7.31
#